data_AF-A0A1Q8YCW3-F1
#
_entry.id   AF-A0A1Q8YCW3-F1
#
_cell.length_a   1.000
_cell.length_b   1.000
_cell.length_c   1.000
_cell.angle_alpha   90.00
_cell.angle_beta   90.00
_cell.angle_gamma   90.00
#
_symmetry.space_group_name_H-M   'P 1'
#
loop_
_entity.id
_entity.type
_entity.pdbx_description
1 polymer ?
#
loop_
_entity_poly.entity_id
_entity_poly.type
_entity_poly.pdbx_seq_one_letter_code
_entity_poly.pdbx_strand_id
1 'polypeptide(L)'
;MPLSSKTIRVPVTRVEGRWEFLYGGDVKVKDGTSGELHLDQIHFSDKKFLKALTAKRSVAILQPGTELRVALTIKPGLGSKLYSLLLPRDATRHTHSSKLSVDTRFVPIHLGGPTDAQRKKKVEEGGLFLLLEGMEPRAIESGMVTLPAAPDLEPVDSLNYAFTRLSEVFEPWRKAHTGSIYERVFYLEPDGFWYPLKDLRDRALVSAERKLISELWANVAELLGTALF
;
A
#
# COMPACT_ATOMS: atom_id res chain seq x y z
N MET A 1 4.17 0.22 -13.36
CA MET A 1 2.85 -0.41 -13.64
C MET A 1 3.04 -1.69 -14.45
N PRO A 2 2.17 -2.72 -14.42
CA PRO A 2 2.11 -3.63 -15.57
C PRO A 2 1.63 -2.80 -16.76
N LEU A 3 2.43 -2.78 -17.83
CA LEU A 3 2.08 -2.11 -19.08
C LEU A 3 0.69 -2.57 -19.50
N SER A 4 -0.22 -1.62 -19.75
CA SER A 4 -1.49 -1.91 -20.41
C SER A 4 -1.18 -2.70 -21.69
N SER A 5 -2.03 -3.66 -22.07
CA SER A 5 -1.87 -4.41 -23.33
C SER A 5 -1.91 -3.53 -24.58
N LYS A 6 -2.09 -2.21 -24.42
CA LYS A 6 -2.02 -1.18 -25.46
C LYS A 6 -0.97 -0.08 -25.18
N THR A 7 0.05 -0.33 -24.37
CA THR A 7 1.16 0.63 -24.23
C THR A 7 2.15 0.45 -25.38
N ILE A 8 2.45 1.54 -26.09
CA ILE A 8 3.47 1.56 -27.14
C ILE A 8 4.82 2.01 -26.56
N ARG A 9 5.91 1.36 -26.97
CA ARG A 9 7.27 1.81 -26.62
C ARG A 9 7.68 2.92 -27.59
N VAL A 10 7.91 4.12 -27.06
CA VAL A 10 8.37 5.26 -27.86
C VAL A 10 9.86 5.46 -27.59
N PRO A 11 10.75 5.19 -28.55
CA PRO A 11 12.17 5.47 -28.38
C PRO A 11 12.41 6.98 -28.42
N VAL A 12 13.07 7.49 -27.39
CA VAL A 12 13.40 8.91 -27.24
C VAL A 12 14.88 9.08 -26.95
N THR A 13 15.41 10.25 -27.31
CA THR A 13 16.78 10.68 -27.00
C THR A 13 16.76 12.06 -26.37
N ARG A 14 17.77 12.39 -25.56
CA ARG A 14 17.87 13.70 -24.92
C ARG A 14 18.80 14.60 -25.73
N VAL A 15 18.24 15.67 -26.30
CA VAL A 15 18.95 16.66 -27.13
C VAL A 15 18.73 18.03 -26.49
N GLU A 16 19.81 18.75 -26.20
CA GLU A 16 19.77 20.12 -25.63
C GLU A 16 18.83 20.27 -24.40
N GLY A 17 18.77 19.24 -23.56
CA GLY A 17 17.94 19.24 -22.34
C GLY A 17 16.47 18.87 -22.54
N ARG A 18 16.03 18.56 -23.77
CA ARG A 18 14.67 18.11 -24.09
C ARG A 18 14.67 16.65 -24.54
N TRP A 19 13.57 15.95 -24.31
CA TRP A 19 13.36 14.61 -24.84
C TRP A 19 12.69 14.71 -26.21
N GLU A 20 13.33 14.15 -27.21
CA GLU A 20 12.82 14.10 -28.58
C GLU A 20 12.63 12.66 -29.00
N PHE A 21 11.76 12.43 -29.99
CA PHE A 21 11.67 11.15 -30.66
C PHE A 21 13.03 10.78 -31.26
N LEU A 22 13.40 9.50 -31.25
CA LEU A 22 14.73 9.06 -31.69
C LEU A 22 15.08 9.52 -33.12
N TYR A 23 14.08 9.65 -33.99
CA TYR A 23 14.23 10.09 -35.37
C TYR A 23 14.02 11.61 -35.56
N GLY A 24 14.01 12.36 -34.46
CA GLY A 24 13.83 13.81 -34.42
C GLY A 24 12.37 14.24 -34.23
N GLY A 25 12.20 15.41 -33.60
CA GLY A 25 10.90 16.03 -33.37
C GLY A 25 10.22 15.62 -32.07
N ASP A 26 9.14 16.32 -31.75
CA ASP A 26 8.42 16.18 -30.48
C ASP A 26 7.57 14.90 -30.41
N VAL A 27 7.40 14.36 -29.21
CA VAL A 27 6.55 13.19 -28.95
C VAL A 27 5.10 13.67 -28.85
N LYS A 28 4.33 13.47 -29.91
CA LYS A 28 2.93 13.93 -30.03
C LYS A 28 1.96 13.18 -29.11
N VAL A 29 1.95 13.53 -27.83
CA VAL A 29 1.00 13.04 -26.82
C VAL A 29 0.15 14.19 -26.28
N LYS A 30 -0.98 13.87 -25.65
CA LYS A 30 -1.85 14.88 -25.05
C LYS A 30 -1.19 15.50 -23.82
N ASP A 31 -1.47 16.77 -23.55
CA ASP A 31 -1.05 17.42 -22.32
C ASP A 31 -1.54 16.66 -21.08
N GLY A 32 -0.69 16.61 -20.05
CA GLY A 32 -0.95 15.84 -18.83
C GLY A 32 -0.72 14.33 -18.95
N THR A 33 -0.30 13.82 -20.13
CA THR A 33 0.05 12.40 -20.28
C THR A 33 1.29 12.07 -19.43
N SER A 34 1.16 11.09 -18.53
CA SER A 34 2.28 10.55 -17.75
C SER A 34 2.93 9.37 -18.46
N GLY A 35 4.26 9.27 -18.38
CA GLY A 35 5.05 8.18 -18.95
C GLY A 35 6.20 7.77 -18.05
N GLU A 36 6.75 6.58 -18.28
CA GLU A 36 7.94 6.08 -17.60
C GLU A 36 9.15 6.16 -18.53
N LEU A 37 10.30 6.62 -18.00
CA LEU A 37 11.56 6.65 -18.72
C LEU A 37 12.47 5.54 -18.18
N HIS A 38 12.95 4.68 -19.07
CA HIS A 38 13.84 3.57 -18.70
C HIS A 38 15.24 3.90 -19.22
N LEU A 39 16.17 4.23 -18.31
CA LEU A 39 17.55 4.58 -18.62
C LEU A 39 18.54 3.68 -17.86
N ASP A 40 19.68 3.42 -18.48
CA ASP A 40 20.82 2.82 -17.78
C ASP A 40 21.45 3.85 -16.81
N GLN A 41 21.90 3.37 -15.64
CA GLN A 41 22.55 4.19 -14.61
C GLN A 41 23.79 4.91 -15.14
N ILE A 42 24.49 4.37 -16.15
CA ILE A 42 25.67 5.01 -16.76
C ILE A 42 25.36 6.37 -17.41
N HIS A 43 24.09 6.63 -17.75
CA HIS A 43 23.66 7.86 -18.41
C HIS A 43 23.31 8.99 -17.43
N PHE A 44 23.37 8.76 -16.12
CA PHE A 44 23.13 9.79 -15.12
C PHE A 44 24.44 10.52 -14.78
N SER A 45 24.53 11.80 -15.18
CA SER A 45 25.68 12.66 -14.89
C SER A 45 25.72 13.13 -13.43
N ASP A 46 24.55 13.29 -12.80
CA ASP A 46 24.43 13.67 -11.40
C ASP A 46 24.32 12.43 -10.49
N LYS A 47 25.41 12.14 -9.78
CA LYS A 47 25.49 11.02 -8.83
C LYS A 47 24.59 11.21 -7.60
N LYS A 48 24.36 12.44 -7.15
CA LYS A 48 23.44 12.70 -6.04
C LYS A 48 22.01 12.38 -6.48
N PHE A 49 21.64 12.83 -7.67
CA PHE A 49 20.35 12.54 -8.27
C PHE A 49 20.11 11.04 -8.45
N LEU A 50 21.07 10.31 -9.02
CA LEU A 50 20.99 8.86 -9.15
C LEU A 50 20.86 8.15 -7.80
N LYS A 51 21.62 8.59 -6.79
CA LYS A 51 21.52 8.05 -5.43
C LYS A 51 20.15 8.30 -4.82
N ALA A 52 19.56 9.47 -5.03
CA ALA A 52 18.21 9.77 -4.56
C ALA A 52 17.14 8.91 -5.23
N LEU A 53 17.27 8.65 -6.54
CA LEU A 53 16.37 7.77 -7.31
C LEU A 53 16.49 6.28 -6.97
N THR A 54 17.52 5.87 -6.23
CA THR A 54 17.74 4.47 -5.83
C THR A 54 17.68 4.27 -4.32
N ALA A 55 17.64 5.36 -3.54
CA ALA A 55 17.62 5.29 -2.09
C ALA A 55 16.33 4.65 -1.56
N LYS A 56 16.50 3.75 -0.59
CA LYS A 56 15.38 3.15 0.15
C LYS A 56 14.85 4.15 1.18
N ARG A 57 13.53 4.31 1.25
CA ARG A 57 12.84 5.23 2.16
C ARG A 57 11.67 4.52 2.82
N SER A 58 11.31 4.98 4.01
CA SER A 58 10.11 4.57 4.74
C SER A 58 9.29 5.82 5.00
N VAL A 59 8.03 5.85 4.54
CA VAL A 59 7.13 6.99 4.67
C VAL A 59 5.93 6.57 5.50
N ALA A 60 5.65 7.29 6.58
CA ALA A 60 4.46 7.04 7.40
C ALA A 60 3.19 7.36 6.62
N ILE A 61 2.20 6.48 6.70
CA ILE A 61 0.90 6.58 6.01
C ILE A 61 -0.23 6.74 7.03
N LEU A 62 -0.27 5.84 8.02
CA LEU A 62 -1.32 5.80 9.04
C LEU A 62 -0.70 5.79 10.42
N GLN A 63 -1.31 6.53 11.33
CA GLN A 63 -0.80 6.70 12.69
C GLN A 63 -1.17 5.50 13.58
N PRO A 64 -0.46 5.29 14.71
CA PRO A 64 -0.92 4.40 15.77
C PRO A 64 -2.35 4.74 16.22
N GLY A 65 -3.09 3.72 16.64
CA GLY A 65 -4.51 3.81 17.00
C GLY A 65 -5.47 3.74 15.81
N THR A 66 -4.99 3.84 14.57
CA THR A 66 -5.85 3.74 13.38
C THR A 66 -6.50 2.36 13.28
N GLU A 67 -7.82 2.32 13.14
CA GLU A 67 -8.57 1.10 12.84
C GLU A 67 -8.32 0.66 11.39
N LEU A 68 -8.02 -0.62 11.22
CA LEU A 68 -8.06 -1.32 9.93
C LEU A 68 -9.09 -2.43 10.00
N ARG A 69 -9.61 -2.83 8.84
CA ARG A 69 -10.60 -3.92 8.75
C ARG A 69 -10.08 -5.07 7.94
N VAL A 70 -10.14 -6.27 8.51
CA VAL A 70 -9.66 -7.51 7.90
C VAL A 70 -10.83 -8.28 7.32
N ALA A 71 -10.78 -8.55 6.02
CA ALA A 71 -11.77 -9.31 5.26
C ALA A 71 -11.52 -10.82 5.36
N LEU A 72 -12.44 -11.53 6.01
CA LEU A 72 -12.39 -12.98 6.26
C LEU A 72 -13.65 -13.65 5.68
N THR A 73 -13.52 -14.86 5.14
CA THR A 73 -14.63 -15.61 4.55
C THR A 73 -15.26 -16.53 5.58
N ILE A 74 -16.47 -16.22 6.02
CA ILE A 74 -17.11 -16.92 7.13
C ILE A 74 -18.03 -18.01 6.61
N LYS A 75 -17.77 -19.27 6.99
CA LYS A 75 -18.65 -20.40 6.69
C LYS A 75 -19.64 -20.66 7.83
N PRO A 76 -20.77 -21.34 7.57
CA PRO A 76 -21.68 -21.80 8.61
C PRO A 76 -20.94 -22.62 9.68
N GLY A 77 -21.38 -22.49 10.94
CA GLY A 77 -20.78 -23.20 12.08
C GLY A 77 -19.69 -22.44 12.83
N LEU A 78 -19.47 -21.15 12.53
CA LEU A 78 -18.60 -20.30 13.35
C LEU A 78 -19.19 -20.16 14.77
N GLY A 79 -18.36 -20.43 15.79
CA GLY A 79 -18.77 -20.33 17.19
C GLY A 79 -19.27 -18.92 17.57
N SER A 80 -20.25 -18.85 18.47
CA SER A 80 -20.91 -17.59 18.86
C SER A 80 -19.93 -16.51 19.34
N LYS A 81 -18.89 -16.90 20.10
CA LYS A 81 -17.85 -16.00 20.60
C LYS A 81 -17.02 -15.35 19.49
N LEU A 82 -16.72 -16.08 18.42
CA LEU A 82 -16.02 -15.52 17.27
C LEU A 82 -16.97 -14.68 16.42
N TYR A 83 -18.22 -15.11 16.30
CA TYR A 83 -19.24 -14.36 15.56
C TYR A 83 -19.48 -12.97 16.15
N SER A 84 -19.41 -12.80 17.48
CA SER A 84 -19.53 -11.50 18.15
C SER A 84 -18.38 -10.52 17.86
N LEU A 85 -17.25 -11.00 17.33
CA LEU A 85 -16.11 -10.16 16.94
C LEU A 85 -16.21 -9.66 15.49
N LEU A 86 -17.19 -10.14 14.72
CA LEU A 86 -17.44 -9.71 13.36
C LEU A 86 -18.26 -8.42 13.35
N LEU A 87 -17.86 -7.46 12.53
CA LEU A 87 -18.65 -6.28 12.27
C LEU A 87 -19.97 -6.62 11.56
N PRO A 88 -21.06 -5.84 11.79
CA PRO A 88 -22.29 -5.94 11.00
C PRO A 88 -22.02 -5.92 9.49
N ARG A 89 -22.87 -6.57 8.70
CA ARG A 89 -22.64 -6.74 7.25
C ARG A 89 -22.57 -5.41 6.49
N ASP A 90 -23.30 -4.41 6.95
CA ASP A 90 -23.42 -3.06 6.39
C ASP A 90 -22.43 -2.05 7.00
N ALA A 91 -21.72 -2.42 8.08
CA ALA A 91 -20.80 -1.52 8.76
C ALA A 91 -19.60 -1.11 7.89
N THR A 92 -19.22 -1.93 6.90
CA THR A 92 -18.05 -1.69 6.03
C THR A 92 -18.49 -1.37 4.62
N ARG A 93 -18.74 -0.09 4.35
CA ARG A 93 -18.95 0.43 2.99
C ARG A 93 -17.61 0.43 2.27
N HIS A 94 -17.41 -0.55 1.39
CA HIS A 94 -16.12 -0.79 0.74
C HIS A 94 -16.27 -0.86 -0.77
N THR A 95 -15.18 -0.57 -1.47
CA THR A 95 -15.08 -0.66 -2.93
C THR A 95 -13.76 -1.34 -3.33
N HIS A 96 -13.53 -1.50 -4.63
CA HIS A 96 -12.33 -2.13 -5.21
C HIS A 96 -12.08 -3.54 -4.67
N SER A 97 -13.17 -4.26 -4.39
CA SER A 97 -13.20 -5.54 -3.70
C SER A 97 -13.73 -6.68 -4.56
N SER A 98 -13.55 -6.60 -5.89
CA SER A 98 -14.08 -7.57 -6.86
C SER A 98 -13.66 -9.03 -6.63
N LYS A 99 -12.72 -9.28 -5.72
CA LYS A 99 -12.25 -10.61 -5.31
C LYS A 99 -12.81 -11.11 -3.96
N LEU A 100 -13.63 -10.32 -3.27
CA LEU A 100 -14.25 -10.73 -2.00
C LEU A 100 -15.49 -11.59 -2.26
N SER A 101 -15.69 -12.60 -1.40
CA SER A 101 -16.87 -13.45 -1.43
C SER A 101 -18.07 -12.73 -0.82
N VAL A 102 -19.28 -13.13 -1.19
CA VAL A 102 -20.53 -12.70 -0.52
C VAL A 102 -20.58 -13.10 0.96
N ASP A 103 -19.81 -14.13 1.32
CA ASP A 103 -19.65 -14.61 2.70
C ASP A 103 -18.55 -13.87 3.46
N THR A 104 -17.95 -12.84 2.85
CA THR A 104 -16.94 -12.04 3.52
C THR A 104 -17.56 -11.21 4.64
N ARG A 105 -16.91 -11.25 5.81
CA ARG A 105 -17.17 -10.41 6.97
C ARG A 105 -15.88 -9.73 7.41
N PHE A 106 -16.03 -8.65 8.15
CA PHE A 106 -14.91 -7.85 8.59
C PHE A 106 -14.69 -7.98 10.09
N VAL A 107 -13.41 -7.99 10.47
CA VAL A 107 -12.95 -7.91 11.87
C VAL A 107 -12.10 -6.65 12.01
N PRO A 108 -12.34 -5.80 13.03
CA PRO A 108 -11.52 -4.62 13.26
C PRO A 108 -10.19 -5.03 13.93
N ILE A 109 -9.11 -4.40 13.53
CA ILE A 109 -7.80 -4.44 14.17
C ILE A 109 -7.28 -3.01 14.32
N HIS A 110 -6.33 -2.77 15.20
CA HIS A 110 -5.76 -1.43 15.40
C HIS A 110 -4.26 -1.44 15.23
N LEU A 111 -3.75 -0.44 14.52
CA LEU A 111 -2.32 -0.17 14.48
C LEU A 111 -1.86 0.31 15.86
N GLY A 112 -0.66 -0.08 16.26
CA GLY A 112 -0.07 0.22 17.54
C GLY A 112 1.31 0.86 17.41
N GLY A 113 2.00 0.87 18.56
CA GLY A 113 3.35 1.42 18.70
C GLY A 113 4.41 0.71 17.84
N PRO A 114 5.67 1.17 17.86
CA PRO A 114 6.69 0.58 17.03
C PRO A 114 7.07 -0.82 17.52
N THR A 115 7.36 -1.71 16.56
CA THR A 115 7.94 -3.03 16.82
C THR A 115 9.39 -2.92 17.31
N ASP A 116 9.96 -4.00 17.86
CA ASP A 116 11.37 -4.02 18.24
C ASP A 116 12.31 -3.74 17.06
N ALA A 117 11.97 -4.23 15.87
CA ALA A 117 12.72 -3.96 14.65
C ALA A 117 12.67 -2.47 14.26
N GLN A 118 11.51 -1.83 14.43
CA GLN A 118 11.32 -0.41 14.18
C GLN A 118 12.03 0.46 15.22
N ARG A 119 12.02 0.08 16.50
CA ARG A 119 12.77 0.76 17.56
C ARG A 119 14.28 0.75 17.28
N LYS A 120 14.82 -0.37 16.79
CA LYS A 120 16.23 -0.46 16.35
C LYS A 120 16.56 0.51 15.21
N LYS A 121 15.57 0.85 14.37
CA LYS A 121 15.66 1.85 13.29
C LYS A 121 15.31 3.27 13.76
N LYS A 122 15.16 3.51 15.06
CA LYS A 122 14.76 4.80 15.67
C LYS A 122 13.39 5.32 15.20
N VAL A 123 12.45 4.41 14.93
CA VAL A 123 11.04 4.78 14.74
C VAL A 123 10.40 4.95 16.12
N GLU A 124 9.77 6.10 16.35
CA GLU A 124 9.24 6.47 17.66
C GLU A 124 7.78 6.07 17.87
N GLU A 125 6.91 6.28 16.86
CA GLU A 125 5.47 6.17 17.05
C GLU A 125 4.86 4.86 16.57
N GLY A 126 5.36 4.23 15.51
CA GLY A 126 4.74 3.04 14.90
C GLY A 126 3.70 3.43 13.84
N GLY A 127 2.62 2.65 13.69
CA GLY A 127 1.61 2.88 12.64
C GLY A 127 1.86 2.08 11.36
N LEU A 128 1.53 2.63 10.19
CA LEU A 128 1.71 1.99 8.87
C LEU A 128 2.67 2.81 8.02
N PHE A 129 3.62 2.13 7.37
CA PHE A 129 4.64 2.75 6.56
C PHE A 129 4.67 2.17 5.16
N LEU A 130 4.87 3.03 4.15
CA LEU A 130 5.19 2.64 2.78
C LEU A 130 6.71 2.59 2.61
N LEU A 131 7.22 1.41 2.27
CA LEU A 131 8.61 1.23 1.90
C LEU A 131 8.79 1.50 0.40
N LEU A 132 9.64 2.47 0.10
CA LEU A 132 9.97 2.90 -1.26
C LEU A 132 11.42 2.54 -1.58
N GLU A 133 11.69 2.26 -2.85
CA GLU A 133 13.03 2.28 -3.41
C GLU A 133 13.06 3.30 -4.55
N GLY A 134 13.72 4.43 -4.30
CA GLY A 134 13.54 5.63 -5.09
C GLY A 134 12.10 6.07 -5.04
N MET A 135 11.44 5.90 -6.18
CA MET A 135 10.05 6.21 -6.41
C MET A 135 9.17 4.94 -6.24
N GLU A 136 9.69 3.74 -6.47
CA GLU A 136 8.85 2.55 -6.58
C GLU A 136 8.37 2.00 -5.22
N PRO A 137 7.05 1.80 -5.02
CA PRO A 137 6.53 1.19 -3.79
C PRO A 137 6.81 -0.31 -3.71
N ARG A 138 7.66 -0.69 -2.76
CA ARG A 138 8.14 -2.05 -2.56
C ARG A 138 7.25 -2.87 -1.63
N ALA A 139 6.90 -2.31 -0.48
CA ALA A 139 6.12 -3.01 0.53
C ALA A 139 5.42 -2.05 1.50
N ILE A 140 4.51 -2.59 2.29
CA ILE A 140 3.98 -1.92 3.49
C ILE A 140 4.55 -2.63 4.73
N GLU A 141 5.02 -1.84 5.69
CA GLU A 141 5.48 -2.29 7.01
C GLU A 141 4.55 -1.69 8.07
N SER A 142 4.12 -2.49 9.05
CA SER A 142 3.29 -2.00 10.17
C SER A 142 4.10 -2.00 11.47
N GLY A 143 3.66 -1.17 12.41
CA GLY A 143 3.96 -1.33 13.82
C GLY A 143 3.28 -2.56 14.42
N MET A 144 3.23 -2.60 15.74
CA MET A 144 2.42 -3.56 16.48
C MET A 144 0.97 -3.50 15.99
N VAL A 145 0.27 -4.63 16.03
CA VAL A 145 -1.13 -4.75 15.62
C VAL A 145 -1.90 -5.37 16.75
N THR A 146 -2.88 -4.64 17.26
CA THR A 146 -3.81 -5.13 18.26
C THR A 146 -4.94 -5.87 17.57
N LEU A 147 -5.10 -7.14 17.93
CA LEU A 147 -6.17 -8.03 17.47
C LEU A 147 -7.44 -7.85 18.32
N PRO A 148 -8.63 -8.25 17.83
CA PRO A 148 -9.83 -8.27 18.66
C PRO A 148 -9.64 -9.20 19.86
N ALA A 149 -10.30 -8.88 20.97
CA ALA A 149 -10.23 -9.65 22.21
C ALA A 149 -10.89 -11.04 22.05
N ALA A 150 -10.11 -12.00 21.58
CA ALA A 150 -10.44 -13.42 21.52
C ALA A 150 -9.38 -14.22 22.29
N PRO A 151 -9.73 -15.40 22.85
CA PRO A 151 -8.73 -16.30 23.40
C PRO A 151 -7.69 -16.64 22.31
N ASP A 152 -6.42 -16.64 22.69
CA ASP A 152 -5.25 -16.93 21.84
C ASP A 152 -4.94 -15.90 20.74
N LEU A 153 -5.56 -14.71 20.79
CA LEU A 153 -5.24 -13.56 19.92
C LEU A 153 -4.55 -12.45 20.71
N GLU A 154 -3.24 -12.60 20.87
CA GLU A 154 -2.38 -11.55 21.42
C GLU A 154 -1.97 -10.52 20.35
N PRO A 155 -1.58 -9.29 20.73
CA PRO A 155 -0.97 -8.34 19.81
C PRO A 155 0.25 -8.93 19.09
N VAL A 156 0.40 -8.59 17.82
CA VAL A 156 1.47 -9.12 16.96
C VAL A 156 2.29 -8.01 16.33
N ASP A 157 3.47 -8.33 15.81
CA ASP A 157 4.44 -7.37 15.28
C ASP A 157 4.27 -7.05 13.78
N SER A 158 3.27 -7.62 13.10
CA SER A 158 3.05 -7.35 11.68
C SER A 158 1.61 -7.62 11.22
N LEU A 159 1.16 -6.87 10.21
CA LEU A 159 -0.14 -7.10 9.57
C LEU A 159 -0.25 -8.46 8.88
N ASN A 160 0.85 -8.98 8.32
CA ASN A 160 0.85 -10.30 7.72
C ASN A 160 0.58 -11.37 8.78
N TYR A 161 1.26 -11.29 9.92
CA TYR A 161 1.05 -12.23 11.00
C TYR A 161 -0.34 -12.06 11.64
N ALA A 162 -0.82 -10.82 11.80
CA ALA A 162 -2.19 -10.53 12.24
C ALA A 162 -3.24 -11.20 11.34
N PHE A 163 -3.08 -11.07 10.02
CA PHE A 163 -3.96 -11.71 9.06
C PHE A 163 -3.91 -13.24 9.15
N THR A 164 -2.72 -13.82 9.27
CA THR A 164 -2.56 -15.28 9.46
C THR A 164 -3.30 -15.75 10.72
N ARG A 165 -3.08 -15.11 11.87
CA ARG A 165 -3.74 -15.46 13.14
C ARG A 165 -5.26 -15.37 13.06
N LEU A 166 -5.77 -14.30 12.45
CA LEU A 166 -7.22 -14.16 12.22
C LEU A 166 -7.75 -15.22 11.24
N SER A 167 -7.02 -15.54 10.18
CA SER A 167 -7.42 -16.57 9.22
C SER A 167 -7.43 -17.98 9.86
N GLU A 168 -6.46 -18.31 10.72
CA GLU A 168 -6.43 -19.56 11.48
C GLU A 168 -7.68 -19.73 12.36
N VAL A 169 -8.09 -18.65 13.04
CA VAL A 169 -9.22 -18.67 13.98
C VAL A 169 -10.58 -18.64 13.28
N PHE A 170 -10.75 -17.76 12.28
CA PHE A 170 -12.05 -17.53 11.63
C PHE A 170 -12.26 -18.36 10.36
N GLU A 171 -11.19 -18.83 9.73
CA GLU A 171 -11.21 -19.64 8.50
C GLU A 171 -10.49 -21.00 8.70
N PRO A 172 -10.78 -21.81 9.74
CA PRO A 172 -10.01 -23.03 10.06
C PRO A 172 -10.08 -24.11 8.95
N TRP A 173 -11.09 -24.02 8.07
CA TRP A 173 -11.24 -24.89 6.89
C TRP A 173 -10.25 -24.57 5.78
N ARG A 174 -9.55 -23.44 5.87
CA ARG A 174 -8.67 -22.93 4.83
C ARG A 174 -7.32 -23.65 4.91
N LYS A 175 -7.02 -24.47 3.90
CA LYS A 175 -5.77 -25.26 3.83
C LYS A 175 -4.51 -24.41 3.60
N ALA A 176 -4.66 -23.18 3.11
CA ALA A 176 -3.56 -22.25 2.89
C ALA A 176 -4.05 -20.80 3.04
N HIS A 177 -3.29 -19.96 3.74
CA HIS A 177 -3.55 -18.53 3.90
C HIS A 177 -3.18 -17.72 2.64
N THR A 178 -3.59 -18.21 1.46
CA THR A 178 -3.37 -17.58 0.15
C THR A 178 -4.24 -16.34 -0.01
N GLY A 179 -3.82 -15.24 0.60
CA GLY A 179 -4.45 -13.93 0.47
C GLY A 179 -3.46 -12.89 0.95
N SER A 180 -3.16 -11.90 0.11
CA SER A 180 -2.25 -10.84 0.53
C SER A 180 -2.98 -9.84 1.41
N ILE A 181 -2.31 -9.31 2.43
CA ILE A 181 -2.81 -8.18 3.22
C ILE A 181 -3.23 -6.99 2.33
N TYR A 182 -2.63 -6.85 1.14
CA TYR A 182 -3.00 -5.81 0.18
C TYR A 182 -4.45 -5.92 -0.30
N GLU A 183 -5.00 -7.12 -0.38
CA GLU A 183 -6.38 -7.36 -0.86
C GLU A 183 -7.36 -7.66 0.28
N ARG A 184 -6.84 -7.93 1.49
CA ARG A 184 -7.63 -8.41 2.63
C ARG A 184 -7.70 -7.43 3.79
N VAL A 185 -6.82 -6.43 3.84
CA VAL A 185 -6.84 -5.40 4.89
C VAL A 185 -7.25 -4.09 4.25
N PHE A 186 -8.16 -3.39 4.93
CA PHE A 186 -8.78 -2.16 4.46
C PHE A 186 -8.53 -1.01 5.43
N TYR A 187 -8.32 0.19 4.88
CA TYR A 187 -8.23 1.44 5.62
C TYR A 187 -9.45 2.32 5.29
N LEU A 188 -9.80 3.21 6.21
CA LEU A 188 -10.85 4.21 6.01
C LEU A 188 -10.26 5.46 5.37
N GLU A 189 -10.82 5.89 4.25
CA GLU A 189 -10.53 7.17 3.62
C GLU A 189 -11.54 8.24 4.14
N PRO A 190 -11.23 9.55 4.13
CA PRO A 190 -12.14 10.59 4.61
C PRO A 190 -13.47 10.70 3.85
N ASP A 191 -13.60 10.08 2.68
CA ASP A 191 -14.86 9.96 1.95
C ASP A 191 -15.86 8.98 2.62
N GLY A 192 -15.43 8.28 3.68
CA GLY A 192 -16.23 7.32 4.44
C GLY A 192 -16.23 5.91 3.85
N PHE A 193 -15.44 5.66 2.80
CA PHE A 193 -15.29 4.33 2.20
C PHE A 193 -14.02 3.63 2.68
N TRP A 194 -14.13 2.31 2.75
CA TRP A 194 -13.04 1.41 3.06
C TRP A 194 -12.37 0.92 1.78
N TYR A 195 -11.07 1.13 1.68
CA TYR A 195 -10.25 0.75 0.52
C TYR A 195 -9.19 -0.27 0.89
N PRO A 196 -8.85 -1.21 -0.01
CA PRO A 196 -7.81 -2.18 0.24
C PRO A 196 -6.42 -1.51 0.34
N LEU A 197 -5.53 -2.03 1.18
CA LEU A 197 -4.16 -1.51 1.32
C LEU A 197 -3.36 -1.51 0.01
N LYS A 198 -3.74 -2.35 -0.97
CA LYS A 198 -3.17 -2.33 -2.33
C LYS A 198 -3.20 -0.93 -2.93
N ASP A 199 -4.25 -0.17 -2.68
CA ASP A 199 -4.48 1.13 -3.29
C ASP A 199 -3.45 2.17 -2.83
N LEU A 200 -2.92 2.04 -1.61
CA LEU A 200 -1.84 2.91 -1.10
C LEU A 200 -0.52 2.74 -1.88
N ARG A 201 -0.33 1.59 -2.55
CA ARG A 201 0.83 1.32 -3.38
C ARG A 201 0.64 1.76 -4.83
N ASP A 202 -0.60 2.00 -5.27
CA ASP A 202 -0.88 2.26 -6.66
C ASP A 202 -0.84 3.76 -6.97
N ARG A 203 0.31 4.18 -7.52
CA ARG A 203 0.57 5.54 -7.99
C ARG A 203 -0.42 6.02 -9.04
N ALA A 204 -0.99 5.10 -9.83
CA ALA A 204 -1.95 5.46 -10.86
C ALA A 204 -3.23 6.08 -10.26
N LEU A 205 -3.43 5.91 -8.95
CA LEU A 205 -4.58 6.43 -8.25
C LEU A 205 -4.32 7.78 -7.56
N VAL A 206 -3.17 8.43 -7.82
CA VAL A 206 -2.91 9.83 -7.40
C VAL A 206 -3.87 10.81 -8.09
N SER A 207 -4.32 10.49 -9.31
CA SER A 207 -5.33 11.29 -10.02
C SER A 207 -6.75 11.03 -9.54
N ALA A 208 -6.97 9.99 -8.73
CA ALA A 208 -8.24 9.83 -8.03
C ALA A 208 -8.31 10.92 -6.94
N GLU A 209 -9.48 11.50 -6.69
CA GLU A 209 -9.75 12.51 -5.65
C GLU A 209 -9.62 11.94 -4.22
N ARG A 210 -8.56 11.16 -3.95
CA ARG A 210 -8.30 10.47 -2.69
C ARG A 210 -7.24 11.21 -1.91
N LYS A 211 -7.68 11.79 -0.79
CA LYS A 211 -6.88 12.70 0.01
C LYS A 211 -5.63 12.02 0.56
N LEU A 212 -5.76 10.84 1.18
CA LEU A 212 -4.63 10.15 1.80
C LEU A 212 -3.55 9.78 0.78
N ILE A 213 -3.95 9.33 -0.41
CA ILE A 213 -3.02 8.93 -1.47
C ILE A 213 -2.37 10.16 -2.11
N SER A 214 -3.14 11.23 -2.36
CA SER A 214 -2.58 12.49 -2.85
C SER A 214 -1.54 13.05 -1.87
N GLU A 215 -1.86 13.11 -0.58
CA GLU A 215 -0.95 13.59 0.47
C GLU A 215 0.29 12.71 0.61
N LEU A 216 0.12 11.38 0.57
CA LEU A 216 1.22 10.42 0.59
C LEU A 216 2.21 10.67 -0.55
N TRP A 217 1.72 10.78 -1.79
CA TRP A 217 2.59 10.96 -2.95
C TRP A 217 3.17 12.38 -3.07
N ALA A 218 2.47 13.39 -2.55
CA ALA A 218 3.02 14.74 -2.39
C ALA A 218 4.22 14.75 -1.42
N ASN A 219 4.08 14.12 -0.25
CA ASN A 219 5.16 13.98 0.72
C ASN A 219 6.36 13.20 0.11
N VAL A 220 6.10 12.12 -0.63
CA VAL A 220 7.14 11.39 -1.35
C VAL A 220 7.87 12.27 -2.35
N ALA A 221 7.15 13.11 -3.11
CA ALA A 221 7.75 14.03 -4.07
C ALA A 221 8.61 15.10 -3.37
N GLU A 222 8.18 15.63 -2.24
CA GLU A 222 8.95 16.57 -1.43
C GLU A 222 10.21 15.93 -0.85
N LEU A 223 10.11 14.72 -0.30
CA LEU A 223 11.26 13.94 0.20
C LEU A 223 12.27 13.59 -0.90
N LEU A 224 11.80 13.40 -2.13
CA LEU A 224 12.67 13.24 -3.29
C LEU A 224 13.30 14.56 -3.68
N GLY A 225 12.52 15.63 -3.82
CA GLY A 225 13.01 16.97 -4.15
C GLY A 225 14.09 17.45 -3.18
N THR A 226 13.85 17.33 -1.87
CA THR A 226 14.84 17.67 -0.82
C THR A 226 16.10 16.81 -0.86
N ALA A 227 16.01 15.55 -1.33
CA ALA A 227 17.19 14.69 -1.52
C ALA A 227 17.96 14.98 -2.82
N LEU A 228 17.40 15.80 -3.72
CA LEU A 228 18.01 16.20 -4.99
C LEU A 228 18.79 17.51 -4.90
N PHE A 229 18.74 18.22 -3.77
CA PHE A 229 19.50 19.45 -3.51
C PHE A 229 20.66 19.18 -2.53
#